data_AF-R7HHA7-F1
#
_entry.id   AF-R7HHA7-F1
#
_cell.length_a   1.000
_cell.length_b   1.000
_cell.length_c   1.000
_cell.angle_alpha   90.00
_cell.angle_beta   90.00
_cell.angle_gamma   90.00
#
_symmetry.space_group_name_H-M   'P 1'
#
loop_
_entity.id
_entity.type
_entity.pdbx_description
1 polymer ?
#
loop_
_entity_poly.entity_id
_entity_poly.type
_entity_poly.pdbx_seq_one_letter_code
_entity_poly.pdbx_strand_id
1 'polypeptide(L)'
;MSKEHIDNITKIYGDFVENEYSKIFENEYFGYRKVTVLQPELNDDGTPKKNKKGEYIPNKELTDTENIPLQETIEEYMNREVIPFAKYAYIDESKTKIGYEISFTKYFYKYQEPRKTEDIMNEILELDRKLDGVLRELQENE
;
A
#
# COMPACT_ATOMS: atom_id res chain seq x y z
N MET A 1 8.06 2.50 26.12
CA MET A 1 8.58 1.15 25.84
C MET A 1 9.13 0.57 27.13
N SER A 2 8.61 -0.55 27.62
CA SER A 2 9.11 -1.21 28.84
C SER A 2 10.34 -2.07 28.52
N LYS A 3 11.09 -2.46 29.56
CA LYS A 3 12.22 -3.40 29.40
C LYS A 3 11.76 -4.75 28.82
N GLU A 4 10.60 -5.22 29.26
CA GLU A 4 9.97 -6.43 28.74
C GLU A 4 9.71 -6.36 27.23
N HIS A 5 9.28 -5.20 26.70
CA HIS A 5 9.11 -5.04 25.25
C HIS A 5 10.44 -5.17 24.50
N ILE A 6 11.53 -4.61 25.05
CA ILE A 6 12.86 -4.69 24.43
C ILE A 6 13.33 -6.14 24.40
N ASP A 7 13.18 -6.87 25.51
CA ASP A 7 13.58 -8.28 25.62
C ASP A 7 12.78 -9.15 24.64
N ASN A 8 11.47 -8.92 24.53
CA ASN A 8 10.60 -9.64 23.59
C ASN A 8 10.95 -9.36 22.12
N ILE A 9 11.14 -8.09 21.73
CA ILE A 9 11.52 -7.74 20.35
C ILE A 9 12.89 -8.34 20.01
N THR A 10 13.85 -8.27 20.93
CA THR A 10 15.20 -8.80 20.72
C THR A 10 15.16 -10.32 20.53
N LYS A 11 14.34 -11.02 21.33
CA LYS A 11 14.13 -12.46 21.17
C LYS A 11 13.51 -12.80 19.82
N ILE A 12 12.43 -12.12 19.43
CA ILE A 12 11.75 -12.36 18.14
C ILE A 12 12.72 -12.15 16.96
N TYR A 13 13.52 -11.09 17.01
CA TYR A 13 14.53 -10.81 15.99
C TYR A 13 15.63 -11.88 15.95
N GLY A 14 16.14 -12.29 17.12
CA GLY A 14 17.22 -13.28 17.23
C GLY A 14 16.79 -14.70 16.86
N ASP A 15 15.55 -15.08 17.15
CA ASP A 15 15.01 -16.40 16.79
C ASP A 15 14.84 -16.53 15.27
N PHE A 16 14.50 -15.44 14.57
CA PHE A 16 14.34 -15.38 13.11
C PHE A 16 13.44 -16.52 12.55
N VAL A 17 12.31 -16.75 13.22
CA VAL A 17 11.29 -17.73 12.79
C VAL A 17 9.99 -16.99 12.46
N GLU A 18 9.30 -17.43 11.42
CA GLU A 18 7.99 -16.87 11.06
C GLU A 18 6.93 -17.11 12.14
N ASN A 19 6.18 -16.06 12.47
CA ASN A 19 5.04 -16.10 13.38
C ASN A 19 4.13 -14.88 13.13
N GLU A 20 3.20 -14.59 14.06
CA GLU A 20 2.27 -13.46 13.93
C GLU A 20 2.94 -12.08 14.02
N TYR A 21 4.15 -11.99 14.59
CA TYR A 21 4.93 -10.77 14.81
C TYR A 21 6.19 -10.70 13.92
N SER A 22 6.63 -11.83 13.37
CA SER A 22 7.81 -11.95 12.50
C SER A 22 7.42 -12.57 11.18
N LYS A 23 7.65 -11.88 10.08
CA LYS A 23 7.45 -12.41 8.72
C LYS A 23 8.74 -12.29 7.95
N ILE A 24 9.10 -13.33 7.20
CA ILE A 24 10.37 -13.40 6.50
C ILE A 24 10.09 -13.32 5.00
N PHE A 25 10.78 -12.42 4.32
CA PHE A 25 10.64 -12.21 2.89
C PHE A 25 12.02 -12.01 2.26
N GLU A 26 12.14 -12.40 1.00
CA GLU A 26 13.26 -12.00 0.18
C GLU A 26 13.25 -10.49 -0.02
N ASN A 27 14.43 -9.86 -0.09
CA ASN A 27 14.52 -8.40 -0.24
C ASN A 27 13.75 -7.91 -1.47
N GLU A 28 13.88 -8.61 -2.60
CA GLU A 28 13.22 -8.27 -3.86
C GLU A 28 11.70 -8.23 -3.78
N TYR A 29 11.08 -8.91 -2.82
CA TYR A 29 9.64 -8.96 -2.62
C TYR A 29 9.01 -7.57 -2.40
N PHE A 30 9.73 -6.68 -1.72
CA PHE A 30 9.29 -5.31 -1.46
C PHE A 30 9.80 -4.31 -2.48
N GLY A 31 10.69 -4.75 -3.37
CA GLY A 31 11.32 -3.88 -4.34
C GLY A 31 10.46 -3.74 -5.59
N TYR A 32 10.53 -2.56 -6.19
CA TYR A 32 9.94 -2.28 -7.49
C TYR A 32 10.82 -1.34 -8.32
N ARG A 33 10.65 -1.39 -9.63
CA ARG A 33 11.17 -0.45 -10.62
C ARG A 33 10.07 0.57 -10.89
N LYS A 34 10.27 1.79 -10.43
CA LYS A 34 9.45 2.94 -10.82
C LYS A 34 9.89 3.38 -12.21
N VAL A 35 9.09 3.07 -13.23
CA VAL A 35 9.38 3.36 -14.63
C VAL A 35 8.47 4.47 -15.14
N THR A 36 9.00 5.33 -16.01
CA THR A 36 8.18 6.32 -16.72
C THR A 36 7.71 5.70 -18.03
N VAL A 37 6.40 5.57 -18.19
CA VAL A 37 5.76 5.07 -19.41
C VAL A 37 5.37 6.25 -20.28
N LEU A 38 5.86 6.26 -21.50
CA LEU A 38 5.59 7.29 -22.50
C LEU A 38 4.69 6.71 -23.59
N GLN A 39 3.80 7.55 -24.10
CA GLN A 39 3.02 7.27 -25.30
C GLN A 39 3.34 8.30 -26.38
N PRO A 40 3.41 7.91 -27.66
CA PRO A 40 3.62 8.85 -28.75
C PRO A 40 2.39 9.73 -28.98
N GLU A 41 2.61 10.92 -29.54
CA GLU A 41 1.55 11.59 -30.30
C GLU A 41 1.14 10.73 -31.49
N LEU A 42 -0.15 10.72 -31.81
CA LEU A 42 -0.69 10.00 -32.97
C LEU A 42 -1.01 10.97 -34.10
N ASN A 43 -0.87 10.50 -35.34
CA ASN A 43 -1.46 11.12 -36.51
C ASN A 43 -2.97 10.85 -36.57
N ASP A 44 -3.67 11.52 -37.49
CA ASP A 44 -5.11 11.34 -37.68
C ASP A 44 -5.50 9.90 -38.10
N ASP A 45 -4.56 9.14 -38.67
CA ASP A 45 -4.72 7.73 -39.03
C ASP A 45 -4.43 6.74 -37.88
N GLY A 46 -4.11 7.25 -36.68
CA GLY A 46 -3.80 6.45 -35.50
C GLY A 46 -2.37 5.88 -35.48
N THR A 47 -1.50 6.27 -36.41
CA THR A 47 -0.09 5.88 -36.40
C THR A 47 0.75 6.81 -35.51
N PRO A 48 1.82 6.32 -34.86
CA PRO A 48 2.65 7.14 -34.00
C PRO A 48 3.52 8.12 -34.78
N LYS A 49 3.52 9.39 -34.37
CA LYS A 49 4.42 10.42 -34.91
C LYS A 49 5.87 10.13 -34.55
N LYS A 50 6.76 10.34 -35.53
CA LYS A 50 8.20 10.15 -35.38
C LYS A 50 8.96 11.42 -35.73
N ASN A 51 10.07 11.66 -35.04
CA ASN A 51 11.00 12.73 -35.37
C ASN A 51 11.86 12.36 -36.60
N LYS A 52 12.73 13.28 -37.06
CA LYS A 52 13.63 13.04 -38.21
C LYS A 52 14.60 11.87 -38.02
N LYS A 53 14.83 11.42 -36.78
CA LYS A 53 15.68 10.27 -36.44
C LYS A 53 14.90 8.95 -36.35
N GLY A 54 13.58 8.98 -36.55
CA GLY A 54 12.72 7.81 -36.46
C GLY A 54 12.24 7.46 -35.05
N GLU A 55 12.54 8.28 -34.05
CA GLU A 55 12.10 8.10 -32.66
C GLU A 55 10.69 8.65 -32.46
N TYR A 56 9.91 8.04 -31.57
CA TYR A 56 8.58 8.52 -31.23
C TYR A 56 8.60 9.91 -30.59
N ILE A 57 7.68 10.77 -31.02
CA ILE A 57 7.46 12.07 -30.38
C ILE A 57 6.53 11.85 -29.18
N PRO A 58 7.00 12.03 -27.93
CA PRO A 58 6.20 11.73 -26.75
C PRO A 58 5.08 12.74 -26.55
N ASN A 59 3.88 12.25 -26.23
CA ASN A 59 2.78 13.05 -25.73
C ASN A 59 2.89 13.20 -24.21
N LYS A 60 3.18 14.41 -23.74
CA LYS A 60 3.38 14.70 -22.30
C LYS A 60 2.13 14.48 -21.46
N GLU A 61 0.95 14.68 -22.05
CA GLU A 61 -0.35 14.51 -21.35
C GLU A 61 -0.70 13.03 -21.12
N LEU A 62 -0.05 12.12 -21.87
CA LEU A 62 -0.24 10.67 -21.76
C LEU A 62 0.94 9.96 -21.07
N THR A 63 1.84 10.73 -20.47
CA THR A 63 2.96 10.19 -19.69
C THR A 63 2.45 9.69 -18.35
N ASP A 64 2.82 8.46 -18.01
CA ASP A 64 2.45 7.84 -16.74
C ASP A 64 3.65 7.24 -16.02
N THR A 65 3.43 6.73 -14.81
CA THR A 65 4.44 6.05 -14.00
C THR A 65 3.90 4.74 -13.47
N GLU A 66 4.64 3.67 -13.75
CA GLU A 66 4.33 2.32 -13.28
C GLU A 66 5.34 1.87 -12.22
N ASN A 67 4.86 1.08 -11.26
CA ASN A 67 5.71 0.41 -10.27
C ASN A 67 5.76 -1.08 -10.56
N ILE A 68 6.82 -1.52 -11.25
CA ILE A 68 6.98 -2.91 -11.69
C ILE A 68 7.74 -3.70 -10.61
N PRO A 69 7.19 -4.77 -10.03
CA PRO A 69 7.89 -5.59 -9.03
C PRO A 69 9.29 -6.02 -9.47
N LEU A 70 10.25 -6.11 -8.54
CA LEU A 70 11.61 -6.56 -8.89
C LEU A 70 11.67 -7.99 -9.41
N GLN A 71 10.68 -8.81 -8.99
CA GLN A 71 10.55 -10.24 -9.26
C GLN A 71 10.06 -10.56 -10.68
N GLU A 72 9.62 -9.56 -11.46
CA GLU A 72 9.24 -9.75 -12.87
C GLU A 72 10.03 -8.82 -13.80
N THR A 73 10.10 -9.18 -15.08
CA THR A 73 10.74 -8.31 -16.07
C THR A 73 9.82 -7.16 -16.47
N ILE A 74 10.44 -6.05 -16.87
CA ILE A 74 9.72 -4.90 -17.39
C ILE A 74 8.87 -5.28 -18.61
N GLU A 75 9.42 -6.11 -19.50
CA GLU A 75 8.74 -6.53 -20.74
C GLU A 75 7.48 -7.34 -20.46
N GLU A 76 7.55 -8.31 -19.54
CA GLU A 76 6.40 -9.12 -19.15
C GLU A 76 5.26 -8.27 -18.56
N TYR A 77 5.60 -7.34 -17.66
CA TYR A 77 4.62 -6.42 -17.07
C TYR A 77 4.00 -5.51 -18.14
N MET A 78 4.82 -4.89 -18.99
CA MET A 78 4.34 -4.01 -20.06
C MET A 78 3.38 -4.73 -21.00
N ASN A 79 3.71 -5.94 -21.43
CA ASN A 79 2.87 -6.73 -22.33
C ASN A 79 1.53 -7.15 -21.70
N ARG A 80 1.52 -7.35 -20.37
CA ARG A 80 0.34 -7.79 -19.63
C ARG A 80 -0.58 -6.63 -19.24
N GLU A 81 -0.01 -5.55 -18.71
CA GLU A 81 -0.77 -4.50 -18.01
C GLU A 81 -0.84 -3.19 -18.80
N VAL A 82 0.12 -2.89 -19.70
CA VAL A 82 0.20 -1.58 -20.38
C VAL A 82 -0.17 -1.66 -21.86
N ILE A 83 0.53 -2.48 -22.63
CA ILE A 83 0.38 -2.60 -24.09
C ILE A 83 -1.05 -2.93 -24.54
N PRO A 84 -1.85 -3.76 -23.84
CA PRO A 84 -3.24 -4.02 -24.22
C PRO A 84 -4.12 -2.77 -24.25
N PHE A 85 -3.78 -1.74 -23.47
CA PHE A 85 -4.53 -0.49 -23.38
C PHE A 85 -3.81 0.67 -24.10
N ALA A 86 -2.48 0.61 -24.17
CA ALA A 86 -1.62 1.62 -24.80
C ALA A 86 -0.61 0.95 -25.74
N LYS A 87 -1.08 0.57 -26.94
CA LYS A 87 -0.34 -0.24 -27.92
C LYS A 87 1.07 0.25 -28.25
N TYR A 88 1.29 1.57 -28.29
CA TYR A 88 2.57 2.18 -28.65
C TYR A 88 3.35 2.70 -27.44
N ALA A 89 2.95 2.33 -26.23
CA ALA A 89 3.65 2.72 -25.02
C ALA A 89 5.07 2.15 -24.99
N TYR A 90 5.99 2.92 -24.42
CA TYR A 90 7.39 2.52 -24.23
C TYR A 90 7.95 3.17 -22.98
N ILE A 91 9.02 2.62 -22.44
CA ILE A 91 9.62 3.11 -21.19
C ILE A 91 10.76 4.06 -21.48
N ASP A 92 10.82 5.14 -20.69
CA ASP A 92 12.01 5.99 -20.57
C ASP A 92 12.97 5.37 -19.55
N GLU A 93 13.89 4.54 -20.03
CA GLU A 93 14.85 3.83 -19.18
C GLU A 93 15.73 4.81 -18.35
N SER A 94 16.00 6.01 -18.88
CA SER A 94 16.84 7.00 -18.21
C SER A 94 16.25 7.52 -16.89
N LYS A 95 14.93 7.37 -16.71
CA LYS A 95 14.19 7.81 -15.52
C LYS A 95 13.84 6.67 -14.56
N THR A 96 14.23 5.45 -14.88
CA THR A 96 13.91 4.27 -14.06
C THR A 96 14.63 4.35 -12.72
N LYS A 97 13.89 4.13 -11.63
CA LYS A 97 14.42 4.11 -10.26
C LYS A 97 13.99 2.86 -9.53
N ILE A 98 14.87 2.29 -8.70
CA ILE A 98 14.52 1.20 -7.80
C ILE A 98 14.01 1.80 -6.49
N GLY A 99 12.83 1.37 -6.07
CA GLY A 99 12.21 1.72 -4.79
C GLY A 99 11.89 0.46 -3.99
N TYR A 100 11.66 0.63 -2.69
CA TYR A 100 11.19 -0.42 -1.80
C TYR A 100 10.01 0.11 -0.99
N GLU A 101 8.96 -0.69 -0.83
CA GLU A 101 7.79 -0.32 -0.06
C GLU A 101 7.26 -1.50 0.76
N ILE A 102 7.03 -1.25 2.05
CA ILE A 102 6.48 -2.23 2.99
C ILE A 102 5.16 -1.68 3.54
N SER A 103 4.05 -2.25 3.10
CA SER A 103 2.73 -1.92 3.65
C SER A 103 2.47 -2.71 4.94
N PHE A 104 2.74 -2.09 6.10
CA PHE A 104 2.50 -2.73 7.39
C PHE A 104 1.05 -3.21 7.56
N THR A 105 0.08 -2.44 7.07
CA THR A 105 -1.34 -2.84 7.10
C THR A 105 -1.58 -4.11 6.30
N LYS A 106 -1.02 -4.25 5.10
CA LYS A 106 -1.19 -5.49 4.30
C LYS A 106 -0.73 -6.74 5.05
N TYR A 107 0.36 -6.65 5.80
CA TYR A 107 1.00 -7.81 6.41
C TYR A 107 0.57 -8.06 7.87
N PHE A 108 0.35 -7.00 8.65
CA PHE A 108 0.15 -7.10 10.09
C PHE A 108 -1.25 -6.65 10.53
N TYR A 109 -2.12 -6.23 9.62
CA TYR A 109 -3.51 -5.94 9.98
C TYR A 109 -4.22 -7.21 10.44
N LYS A 110 -4.81 -7.11 11.63
CA LYS A 110 -5.71 -8.12 12.18
C LYS A 110 -7.11 -7.51 12.19
N TYR A 111 -8.01 -8.15 11.47
CA TYR A 111 -9.42 -7.75 11.50
C TYR A 111 -9.94 -7.83 12.94
N GLN A 112 -10.52 -6.74 13.41
CA GLN A 112 -11.24 -6.68 14.68
C GLN A 112 -12.71 -6.60 14.34
N GLU A 113 -13.45 -7.66 14.67
CA GLU A 113 -14.89 -7.67 14.49
C GLU A 113 -15.50 -6.54 15.34
N PRO A 114 -16.40 -5.72 14.75
CA PRO A 114 -17.13 -4.73 15.53
C PRO A 114 -17.86 -5.38 16.69
N ARG A 115 -17.89 -4.70 17.85
CA ARG A 115 -18.72 -5.11 18.98
C ARG A 115 -20.19 -5.16 18.54
N LYS A 116 -20.96 -6.11 19.08
CA LYS A 116 -22.40 -6.22 18.78
C LYS A 116 -23.13 -4.99 19.28
N THR A 117 -24.13 -4.54 18.52
CA THR A 117 -24.93 -3.37 18.85
C THR A 117 -25.65 -3.54 20.19
N GLU A 118 -26.14 -4.74 20.49
CA GLU A 118 -26.82 -5.05 21.75
C GLU A 118 -25.90 -4.87 22.96
N ASP A 119 -24.64 -5.31 22.84
CA ASP A 119 -23.64 -5.16 23.91
C ASP A 119 -23.30 -3.69 24.16
N ILE A 120 -23.17 -2.91 23.08
CA ILE A 120 -22.96 -1.45 23.15
C ILE A 120 -24.15 -0.79 23.84
N MET A 121 -25.37 -1.17 23.47
CA MET A 121 -26.59 -0.60 24.07
C MET A 121 -26.70 -0.93 25.55
N ASN A 122 -26.41 -2.17 25.95
CA ASN A 122 -26.41 -2.56 27.36
C ASN A 122 -25.35 -1.80 28.17
N GLU A 123 -24.15 -1.62 27.63
CA GLU A 123 -23.09 -0.82 28.25
C GLU A 123 -23.52 0.64 28.45
N ILE A 124 -24.16 1.25 27.44
CA ILE A 124 -24.71 2.62 27.54
C ILE A 124 -25.74 2.71 28.67
N LEU A 125 -26.70 1.79 28.72
CA LEU A 125 -27.73 1.77 29.77
C LEU A 125 -27.15 1.55 31.18
N GLU A 126 -26.10 0.73 31.30
CA GLU A 126 -25.39 0.56 32.57
C GLU A 126 -24.63 1.82 32.98
N LEU A 127 -23.99 2.51 32.04
CA LEU A 127 -23.32 3.79 32.29
C LEU A 127 -24.31 4.86 32.72
N ASP A 128 -25.49 4.95 32.09
CA ASP A 128 -26.56 5.88 32.49
C ASP A 128 -27.02 5.62 33.94
N ARG A 129 -27.24 4.35 34.31
CA ARG A 129 -27.62 4.00 35.69
C ARG A 129 -26.54 4.37 36.71
N LYS A 130 -25.27 4.18 36.37
CA LYS A 130 -24.15 4.58 37.22
C LYS A 130 -24.10 6.10 37.38
N LEU A 131 -24.33 6.84 36.29
CA LEU A 131 -24.37 8.31 36.32
C LEU A 131 -25.52 8.82 37.21
N ASP A 132 -26.73 8.26 37.08
CA ASP A 132 -27.87 8.60 37.92
C ASP A 132 -27.60 8.33 39.41
N GLY A 133 -26.91 7.23 39.72
CA GLY A 133 -26.49 6.91 41.08
C GLY A 133 -25.53 7.95 41.66
N VAL A 134 -24.50 8.32 40.90
CA VAL A 134 -23.52 9.35 41.30
C VAL A 134 -24.18 10.72 41.49
N LEU A 135 -25.11 11.10 40.60
CA LEU A 135 -25.84 12.36 40.71
C LEU A 135 -26.72 12.42 41.97
N ARG A 136 -27.36 11.30 42.35
CA ARG A 136 -28.12 11.21 43.60
C ARG A 136 -27.23 11.32 44.82
N GLU A 137 -26.09 10.64 44.84
CA GLU A 137 -25.13 10.76 45.95
C GLU A 137 -24.63 12.20 46.13
N LEU A 138 -24.45 12.96 45.04
CA LEU A 138 -24.07 14.38 45.14
C LEU A 138 -25.22 15.26 45.66
N GLN A 139 -26.46 14.98 45.28
CA GLN A 139 -27.64 15.71 45.78
C GLN A 139 -27.98 15.36 47.25
N GLU A 140 -27.65 14.16 47.70
CA GLU A 140 -27.87 13.72 49.09
C GLU A 140 -26.77 14.19 50.07
N ASN A 141 -25.64 14.69 49.54
CA ASN A 141 -24.52 15.23 50.33
C ASN A 141 -24.51 16.78 50.40
N GLU A 142 -25.57 17.46 49.95
CA GLU A 142 -25.87 18.89 50.21
C GLU A 142 -26.87 19.05 51.38
#